data_AF-A0A6V8D8X4-F1
#
_entry.id   AF-A0A6V8D8X4-F1
#
_cell.length_a   1.000
_cell.length_b   1.000
_cell.length_c   1.000
_cell.angle_alpha   90.00
_cell.angle_beta   90.00
_cell.angle_gamma   90.00
#
_symmetry.space_group_name_H-M   'P 1'
#
loop_
_entity.id
_entity.type
_entity.pdbx_description
1 polymer ?
#
loop_
_entity_poly.entity_id
_entity_poly.type
_entity_poly.pdbx_seq_one_letter_code
_entity_poly.pdbx_strand_id
1 'polypeptide(L)'
;MSTKLGGEFCLVCGAEPPLYGDRMCEPCIRKRVKLVEVPENIPWIRCARCGIVEIQGKWVQIEEKEIWDELIQRHVQFHKDAENVG
;
A
#
# COMPACT_ATOMS: atom_id res chain seq x y z
N MET A 1 17.34 -32.10 -21.76
CA MET A 1 16.63 -30.80 -21.85
C MET A 1 17.68 -29.73 -22.05
N SER A 2 17.71 -29.06 -23.20
CA SER A 2 18.72 -28.05 -23.50
C SER A 2 18.54 -26.86 -22.56
N THR A 3 19.42 -26.75 -21.56
CA THR A 3 19.60 -25.56 -20.74
C THR A 3 20.05 -24.44 -21.68
N LYS A 4 19.10 -23.62 -22.16
CA LYS A 4 19.41 -22.42 -22.94
C LYS A 4 20.15 -21.45 -22.00
N LEU A 5 21.47 -21.46 -22.06
CA LEU A 5 22.29 -20.40 -21.49
C LEU A 5 21.85 -19.09 -22.17
N GLY A 6 21.26 -18.17 -21.39
CA GLY A 6 20.72 -16.90 -21.89
C GLY A 6 19.18 -16.72 -21.81
N GLY A 7 18.46 -17.62 -21.14
CA GLY A 7 17.03 -17.41 -20.83
C GLY A 7 16.79 -16.31 -19.79
N GLU A 8 15.58 -15.75 -19.76
CA GLU A 8 15.17 -14.84 -18.67
C GLU A 8 14.99 -15.62 -17.37
N PHE A 9 15.41 -15.05 -16.25
CA PHE A 9 15.27 -15.64 -14.91
C PHE A 9 15.08 -14.55 -13.87
N CYS A 10 14.60 -14.93 -12.69
CA CYS A 10 14.42 -14.00 -11.59
C CYS A 10 15.76 -13.50 -11.06
N LEU A 11 15.97 -12.18 -11.06
CA LEU A 11 17.22 -11.57 -10.58
C LEU A 11 17.52 -11.81 -9.10
N VAL A 12 16.52 -12.19 -8.29
CA VAL A 12 16.66 -12.39 -6.85
C VAL A 12 16.97 -13.84 -6.48
N CYS A 13 16.29 -14.81 -7.10
CA CYS A 13 16.39 -16.22 -6.71
C CYS A 13 16.79 -17.18 -7.84
N GLY A 14 16.92 -16.71 -9.09
CA GLY A 14 17.26 -17.54 -10.24
C GLY A 14 16.12 -18.40 -10.79
N ALA A 15 14.90 -18.26 -10.28
CA ALA A 15 13.74 -19.00 -10.78
C ALA A 15 13.48 -18.72 -12.27
N GLU A 16 13.03 -19.74 -12.98
CA GLU A 16 12.59 -19.63 -14.37
C GLU A 16 11.30 -18.77 -14.49
N PRO A 17 10.97 -18.27 -15.69
CA PRO A 17 9.73 -17.51 -15.92
C PRO A 17 8.48 -18.31 -15.54
N PRO A 18 7.35 -17.65 -15.20
CA PRO A 18 7.04 -16.25 -15.49
C PRO A 18 7.73 -15.25 -14.56
N LEU A 19 8.19 -14.16 -15.16
CA LEU A 19 8.68 -12.99 -14.46
C LEU A 19 7.62 -11.89 -14.52
N TYR A 20 7.60 -11.07 -13.48
CA TYR A 20 6.76 -9.90 -13.31
C TYR A 20 7.69 -8.72 -13.00
N GLY A 21 7.15 -7.50 -13.01
CA GLY A 21 7.89 -6.28 -12.61
C GLY A 21 9.35 -6.26 -13.08
N ASP A 22 10.26 -5.83 -12.22
CA ASP A 22 11.72 -5.74 -12.44
C ASP A 22 12.42 -7.11 -12.61
N ARG A 23 11.95 -7.96 -13.52
CA ARG A 23 12.47 -9.31 -13.78
C ARG A 23 12.55 -10.16 -12.51
N MET A 24 11.49 -10.11 -11.72
CA MET A 24 11.35 -10.88 -10.49
C MET A 24 10.21 -11.88 -10.62
N CYS A 25 10.36 -13.06 -10.05
CA CYS A 25 9.23 -13.97 -9.89
C CYS A 25 8.25 -13.39 -8.85
N GLU A 26 6.99 -13.84 -8.91
CA GLU A 26 5.92 -13.36 -8.02
C GLU A 26 6.27 -13.44 -6.52
N PRO A 27 6.86 -14.54 -6.00
CA PRO A 27 7.29 -14.59 -4.60
C PRO A 27 8.33 -13.53 -4.21
N CYS A 28 9.24 -13.16 -5.13
CA CYS A 28 10.27 -12.17 -4.86
C CYS A 28 9.70 -10.75 -4.87
N ILE A 29 8.79 -10.45 -5.80
CA ILE A 29 8.05 -9.18 -5.81
C ILE A 29 7.21 -9.03 -4.56
N ARG A 30 6.41 -10.04 -4.20
CA ARG A 30 5.51 -9.98 -3.04
C ARG A 30 6.24 -9.68 -1.73
N LYS A 31 7.50 -10.11 -1.59
CA LYS A 31 8.33 -9.84 -0.41
C LYS A 31 8.96 -8.45 -0.39
N ARG A 32 9.15 -7.82 -1.55
CA ARG A 32 9.97 -6.60 -1.71
C ARG A 32 9.14 -5.37 -2.05
N VAL A 33 8.07 -5.54 -2.81
CA VAL A 33 7.20 -4.46 -3.25
C VAL A 33 6.03 -4.34 -2.28
N LYS A 34 5.97 -3.22 -1.57
CA LYS A 34 4.79 -2.83 -0.80
C LYS A 34 3.86 -2.06 -1.75
N LEU A 35 2.69 -2.63 -2.05
CA LEU A 35 1.70 -1.98 -2.91
C LEU A 35 1.01 -0.81 -2.20
N VAL A 36 0.80 -0.96 -0.89
CA VAL A 36 0.08 -0.01 -0.05
C VAL A 36 0.82 0.14 1.26
N GLU A 37 0.99 1.37 1.72
CA GLU A 37 1.56 1.70 3.02
C GLU A 37 0.63 2.68 3.75
N VAL A 38 0.19 2.31 4.95
CA VAL A 38 -0.58 3.16 5.85
C VAL A 38 0.30 3.46 7.05
N PRO A 39 0.50 4.74 7.42
CA PRO A 39 1.29 5.08 8.59
C PRO A 39 0.62 4.53 9.86
N GLU A 40 1.44 3.99 10.76
CA GLU A 40 0.98 3.42 12.05
C GLU A 40 0.27 4.47 12.93
N ASN A 41 0.73 5.72 12.87
CA ASN A 41 0.20 6.82 13.65
C ASN A 41 -0.20 7.98 12.72
N ILE A 42 -1.43 8.46 12.89
CA ILE A 42 -1.97 9.58 12.14
C ILE A 42 -2.41 10.67 13.13
N PRO A 43 -1.94 11.92 12.97
CA PRO A 43 -2.43 13.02 13.78
C PRO A 43 -3.87 13.38 13.39
N TRP A 44 -4.73 13.53 14.38
CA TRP A 44 -6.12 13.97 14.21
C TRP A 44 -6.55 14.78 15.44
N ILE A 45 -7.59 15.59 15.29
CA ILE A 45 -8.06 16.50 16.33
C ILE A 45 -9.48 16.11 16.75
N ARG A 46 -9.65 15.94 18.07
CA ARG A 46 -10.94 15.70 18.71
C ARG A 46 -11.21 16.74 19.78
N CYS A 47 -12.41 17.29 19.81
CA CYS A 47 -12.82 18.21 20.85
C CYS A 47 -12.98 17.47 22.19
N ALA A 48 -12.21 17.87 23.21
CA ALA A 48 -12.29 17.28 24.55
C ALA A 48 -13.64 17.53 25.27
N ARG A 49 -14.42 18.53 24.82
CA ARG A 49 -15.69 18.89 25.45
C ARG A 49 -16.89 18.13 24.89
N CYS A 50 -17.03 18.09 23.57
CA CYS A 50 -18.22 17.51 22.91
C CYS A 50 -17.90 16.33 21.98
N GLY A 51 -16.63 15.95 21.83
CA GLY A 51 -16.23 14.75 21.10
C GLY A 51 -16.28 14.85 19.58
N ILE A 52 -16.75 15.96 19.00
CA ILE A 52 -16.70 16.22 17.56
C ILE A 52 -15.26 16.29 17.07
N VAL A 53 -15.05 15.95 15.81
CA VAL A 53 -13.71 15.82 15.21
C VAL A 53 -13.51 16.84 14.12
N GLU A 54 -12.26 17.26 13.95
CA GLU A 54 -11.87 18.14 12.84
C GLU A 54 -11.38 17.27 11.66
N ILE A 55 -12.08 17.41 10.54
CA ILE A 55 -11.76 16.75 9.27
C ILE A 55 -11.81 17.83 8.18
N GLN A 56 -10.68 18.05 7.48
CA GLN A 56 -10.59 18.97 6.34
C GLN A 56 -11.01 20.43 6.66
N GLY A 57 -10.68 20.92 7.85
CA GLY A 57 -11.02 22.24 8.36
C GLY A 57 -12.47 22.36 8.85
N LYS A 58 -13.23 21.26 8.86
CA LYS A 58 -14.63 21.23 9.31
C LYS A 58 -14.78 20.39 10.56
N TRP A 59 -15.60 20.87 11.49
CA TRP A 59 -15.98 20.12 12.67
C TRP A 59 -17.23 19.30 12.37
N VAL A 60 -17.11 17.98 12.49
CA VAL A 60 -18.19 17.04 12.16
C VAL A 60 -18.44 16.09 13.32
N GLN A 61 -19.70 15.67 13.45
CA GLN A 61 -20.12 14.61 14.35
C GLN A 61 -20.35 13.36 13.50
N ILE A 62 -19.43 12.40 13.60
CA ILE A 62 -19.42 11.15 12.85
C ILE A 62 -19.07 9.99 13.77
N GLU A 63 -19.35 8.77 13.33
CA GLU A 63 -19.03 7.58 14.13
C GLU A 63 -17.53 7.30 14.13
N GLU A 64 -17.05 6.61 15.17
CA GLU A 64 -15.63 6.26 15.30
C GLU A 64 -15.10 5.45 14.11
N LYS A 65 -15.91 4.53 13.59
CA LYS A 65 -15.54 3.76 12.40
C LYS A 65 -15.31 4.65 11.18
N GLU A 66 -16.17 5.64 10.99
CA GLU A 66 -16.06 6.60 9.88
C GLU A 66 -14.83 7.48 10.03
N ILE A 67 -14.45 7.84 11.27
CA ILE A 67 -13.18 8.54 11.55
C ILE A 67 -11.99 7.69 11.07
N TRP A 68 -11.95 6.41 11.43
CA TRP A 68 -10.86 5.51 11.03
C TRP A 68 -10.77 5.35 9.52
N ASP A 69 -11.91 5.12 8.85
CA ASP A 69 -11.98 4.98 7.41
C ASP A 69 -11.46 6.25 6.71
N GLU A 70 -11.89 7.43 7.14
CA GLU A 70 -11.40 8.72 6.64
C GLU A 70 -9.90 8.93 6.88
N LEU A 71 -9.40 8.62 8.07
CA LEU A 71 -7.97 8.77 8.38
C LEU A 71 -7.11 7.85 7.50
N ILE A 72 -7.52 6.59 7.32
CA ILE A 72 -6.82 5.61 6.48
C ILE A 72 -6.83 6.07 5.02
N GLN A 73 -8.01 6.38 4.46
CA GLN A 73 -8.12 6.78 3.05
C GLN A 73 -7.33 8.04 2.70
N ARG A 74 -7.11 8.93 3.67
CA ARG A 74 -6.38 10.18 3.46
C ARG A 74 -4.86 10.03 3.58
N HIS A 75 -4.39 9.04 4.33
CA HIS A 75 -2.96 8.85 4.60
C HIS A 75 -2.38 7.60 3.95
N VAL A 76 -3.22 6.77 3.33
CA VAL A 76 -2.78 5.63 2.54
C VAL A 76 -1.91 6.10 1.39
N GLN A 77 -0.74 5.50 1.26
CA GLN A 77 0.20 5.74 0.18
C GLN A 77 0.23 4.52 -0.72
N PHE A 78 -0.01 4.74 -2.01
CA PHE A 78 0.08 3.71 -3.03
C PHE A 78 1.47 3.70 -3.66
N HIS A 79 1.92 2.51 -4.06
CA HIS A 79 3.13 2.38 -4.84
C HIS A 79 3.02 3.20 -6.13
N LYS A 80 4.08 3.92 -6.51
CA LYS A 80 4.11 4.84 -7.66
C LYS A 80 3.66 4.24 -8.99
N ASP A 81 3.89 2.94 -9.17
CA ASP A 81 3.60 2.20 -10.40
C ASP A 81 2.30 1.38 -10.29
N ALA A 82 1.55 1.51 -9.18
CA ALA A 82 0.29 0.80 -9.01
C ALA A 82 -0.83 1.55 -9.75
N GLU A 83 -1.57 0.81 -10.58
CA GLU A 83 -2.75 1.28 -11.29
C GLU A 83 -3.99 0.49 -10.85
N ASN A 84 -5.19 1.06 -11.03
CA ASN A 84 -6.47 0.46 -10.62
C ASN A 84 -6.53 0.07 -9.13
N VAL A 85 -5.89 0.86 -8.26
CA VAL A 85 -5.96 0.77 -6.81
C VAL A 85 -6.93 1.83 -6.30
N GLY A 86 -8.19 1.45 -6.14
CA GLY A 86 -9.29 2.34 -5.70
C GLY A 86 -10.66 1.73 -5.94
#